data_AF-A0A442BKG0-F1
#
_entry.id   AF-A0A442BKG0-F1
#
_cell.length_a   1.000
_cell.length_b   1.000
_cell.length_c   1.000
_cell.angle_alpha   90.00
_cell.angle_beta   90.00
_cell.angle_gamma   90.00
#
_symmetry.space_group_name_H-M   'P 1'
#
loop_
_entity.id
_entity.type
_entity.pdbx_description
1 polymer ?
#
loop_
_entity_poly.entity_id
_entity_poly.type
_entity_poly.pdbx_seq_one_letter_code
_entity_poly.pdbx_strand_id
1 'polypeptide(L)'
;PYIDYFVPSIDEAGEMAHDRDPARVAAFFKARGVKNCIITLGAGGVYVSPEHGEDFHLPAFEVEVFDTTGCGDSFTAGIIVGIIKGWDLKQSARFASAVAAKVAMGLGSDGKLVSFDDTVAAMNALPVKTSKVEAA
;
A
#
# COMPACT_ATOMS: atom_id res chain seq x y z
N PRO A 1 -6.46 -0.02 -19.89
CA PRO A 1 -7.09 1.26 -20.28
C PRO A 1 -8.32 1.69 -19.46
N TYR A 2 -8.95 0.81 -18.65
CA TYR A 2 -10.17 1.15 -17.88
C TYR A 2 -9.97 1.12 -16.35
N ILE A 3 -8.73 1.00 -15.88
CA ILE A 3 -8.42 0.89 -14.45
C ILE A 3 -7.88 2.22 -13.94
N ASP A 4 -8.68 2.90 -13.11
CA ASP A 4 -8.29 4.16 -12.49
C ASP A 4 -7.32 3.95 -11.31
N TYR A 5 -7.53 2.88 -10.53
CA TYR A 5 -6.69 2.50 -9.39
C TYR A 5 -6.34 1.01 -9.50
N PHE A 6 -5.06 0.72 -9.67
CA PHE A 6 -4.52 -0.65 -9.71
C PHE A 6 -3.71 -0.90 -8.45
N VAL A 7 -4.18 -1.82 -7.59
CA VAL A 7 -3.64 -2.04 -6.23
C VAL A 7 -3.13 -3.47 -6.00
N PRO A 8 -2.18 -3.98 -6.81
CA PRO A 8 -1.65 -5.33 -6.63
C PRO A 8 -0.55 -5.39 -5.57
N SER A 9 -0.14 -6.61 -5.23
CA SER A 9 1.19 -6.86 -4.66
C SER A 9 2.28 -6.86 -5.74
N ILE A 10 3.53 -6.65 -5.33
CA ILE A 10 4.69 -6.80 -6.24
C ILE A 10 4.82 -8.21 -6.79
N ASP A 11 4.35 -9.23 -6.07
CA ASP A 11 4.36 -10.61 -6.54
C ASP A 11 3.40 -10.79 -7.71
N GLU A 12 2.14 -10.37 -7.56
CA GLU A 12 1.14 -10.49 -8.62
C GLU A 12 1.49 -9.62 -9.83
N ALA A 13 1.83 -8.35 -9.59
CA ALA A 13 2.16 -7.40 -10.63
C ALA A 13 3.45 -7.76 -11.35
N GLY A 14 4.44 -8.25 -10.61
CA GLY A 14 5.74 -8.62 -11.14
C GLY A 14 5.70 -9.85 -12.03
N GLU A 15 4.86 -10.84 -11.71
CA GLU A 15 4.59 -11.98 -12.59
C GLU A 15 3.99 -11.55 -13.92
N MET A 16 3.02 -10.63 -13.90
CA MET A 16 2.38 -10.11 -15.12
C MET A 16 3.31 -9.23 -15.97
N ALA A 17 4.21 -8.49 -15.32
CA ALA A 17 5.15 -7.58 -15.97
C ALA A 17 6.50 -8.24 -16.34
N HIS A 18 6.75 -9.44 -15.82
CA HIS A 18 8.05 -10.13 -15.87
C HIS A 18 9.22 -9.27 -15.34
N ASP A 19 8.97 -8.53 -14.26
CA ASP A 19 9.96 -7.69 -13.57
C ASP A 19 9.65 -7.64 -12.06
N ARG A 20 10.62 -7.27 -11.24
CA ARG A 20 10.48 -7.17 -9.77
C ARG A 20 10.84 -5.79 -9.22
N ASP A 21 11.32 -4.89 -10.06
CA ASP A 21 11.52 -3.49 -9.69
C ASP A 21 10.18 -2.74 -9.70
N PRO A 22 9.74 -2.17 -8.55
CA PRO A 22 8.41 -1.54 -8.47
C PRO A 22 8.19 -0.40 -9.47
N ALA A 23 9.24 0.36 -9.80
CA ALA A 23 9.14 1.46 -10.75
C ALA A 23 8.94 0.96 -12.18
N ARG A 24 9.72 -0.04 -12.61
CA ARG A 24 9.55 -0.66 -13.93
C ARG A 24 8.23 -1.42 -14.05
N VAL A 25 7.82 -2.13 -12.99
CA VAL A 25 6.50 -2.79 -12.93
C VAL A 25 5.37 -1.77 -13.04
N ALA A 26 5.41 -0.67 -12.29
CA ALA A 26 4.41 0.39 -12.40
C ALA A 26 4.37 0.99 -13.81
N ALA A 27 5.53 1.31 -14.38
CA ALA A 27 5.63 1.84 -15.74
C ALA A 27 5.01 0.91 -16.80
N PHE A 28 5.17 -0.41 -16.64
CA PHE A 28 4.55 -1.40 -17.52
C PHE A 28 3.01 -1.28 -17.55
N PHE A 29 2.37 -1.08 -16.40
CA PHE A 29 0.92 -0.92 -16.29
C PHE A 29 0.44 0.47 -16.68
N LYS A 30 1.19 1.52 -16.32
CA LYS A 30 0.94 2.90 -16.75
C LYS A 30 0.92 3.02 -18.28
N ALA A 31 1.86 2.39 -18.98
CA ALA A 31 1.90 2.32 -20.44
C ALA A 31 0.67 1.63 -21.08
N ARG A 32 -0.09 0.85 -20.30
CA ARG A 32 -1.33 0.18 -20.70
C ARG A 32 -2.59 0.93 -20.25
N GLY A 33 -2.42 2.16 -19.76
CA GLY A 33 -3.50 3.08 -19.41
C GLY A 33 -4.04 2.91 -17.99
N VAL A 34 -3.28 2.34 -17.06
CA VAL A 34 -3.58 2.47 -15.62
C VAL A 34 -3.30 3.91 -15.21
N LYS A 35 -4.23 4.55 -14.48
CA LYS A 35 -4.04 5.93 -14.02
C LYS A 35 -3.20 5.99 -12.74
N ASN A 36 -3.60 5.31 -11.68
CA ASN A 36 -2.88 5.25 -10.41
C ASN A 36 -2.43 3.82 -10.15
N CYS A 37 -1.11 3.57 -10.11
CA CYS A 37 -0.55 2.27 -9.81
C CYS A 37 0.01 2.26 -8.39
N ILE A 38 -0.50 1.40 -7.52
CA ILE A 38 -0.24 1.37 -6.08
C ILE A 38 0.20 -0.05 -5.73
N ILE A 39 1.51 -0.29 -5.68
CA ILE A 39 2.08 -1.64 -5.56
C ILE A 39 2.51 -1.87 -4.11
N THR A 40 1.88 -2.83 -3.44
CA THR A 40 2.27 -3.22 -2.09
C THR A 40 3.53 -4.09 -2.11
N LEU A 41 4.46 -3.82 -1.18
CA LEU A 41 5.79 -4.44 -1.10
C LEU A 41 5.98 -5.23 0.20
N GLY A 42 4.88 -5.61 0.87
CA GLY A 42 4.90 -6.25 2.19
C GLY A 42 5.68 -5.40 3.21
N ALA A 43 6.73 -5.98 3.79
CA ALA A 43 7.62 -5.29 4.73
C ALA A 43 8.33 -4.06 4.14
N GLY A 44 8.41 -3.96 2.80
CA GLY A 44 8.94 -2.81 2.09
C GLY A 44 7.97 -1.63 2.01
N GLY A 45 6.72 -1.76 2.43
CA GLY A 45 5.73 -0.68 2.37
C GLY A 45 4.96 -0.65 1.06
N VAL A 46 4.83 0.52 0.44
CA VAL A 46 4.08 0.70 -0.81
C VAL A 46 4.81 1.65 -1.76
N TYR A 47 4.88 1.27 -3.03
CA TYR A 47 5.32 2.14 -4.11
C TYR A 47 4.10 2.65 -4.89
N VAL A 48 4.07 3.94 -5.21
CA VAL A 48 2.93 4.58 -5.87
C VAL A 48 3.42 5.38 -7.07
N SER A 49 2.83 5.07 -8.23
CA SER A 49 2.93 5.89 -9.44
C SER A 49 1.57 6.55 -9.71
N PRO A 50 1.37 7.82 -9.29
CA PRO A 50 0.09 8.50 -9.41
C PRO A 50 -0.22 8.86 -10.87
N GLU A 51 -1.48 9.21 -11.16
CA GLU A 51 -1.86 9.75 -12.48
C GLU A 51 -1.11 11.04 -12.80
N HIS A 52 -0.93 11.88 -11.78
CA HIS A 52 -0.26 13.16 -11.84
C HIS A 52 0.72 13.31 -10.68
N GLY A 53 1.87 13.93 -10.95
CA GLY A 53 2.95 14.10 -9.98
C GLY A 53 4.02 13.03 -10.08
N GLU A 54 4.94 13.05 -9.14
CA GLU A 54 6.08 12.14 -9.08
C GLU A 54 5.71 10.83 -8.39
N ASP A 55 6.39 9.76 -8.79
CA ASP A 55 6.32 8.49 -8.08
C ASP A 55 6.88 8.66 -6.66
N PHE A 56 6.32 7.91 -5.72
CA PHE A 56 6.78 7.95 -4.34
C PHE A 56 6.70 6.59 -3.67
N HIS A 57 7.48 6.44 -2.61
CA HIS A 57 7.51 5.27 -1.77
C HIS A 57 7.18 5.65 -0.33
N LEU A 58 6.34 4.85 0.33
CA LEU A 58 6.05 4.97 1.75
C LEU A 58 6.54 3.70 2.46
N PRO A 59 7.37 3.81 3.52
CA PRO A 59 7.79 2.66 4.28
C PRO A 59 6.61 2.00 5.01
N ALA A 60 6.71 0.70 5.24
CA ALA A 60 5.78 -0.01 6.10
C ALA A 60 5.87 0.50 7.55
N PHE A 61 4.77 0.38 8.29
CA PHE A 61 4.81 0.54 9.74
C PHE A 61 5.65 -0.58 10.38
N GLU A 62 6.36 -0.23 11.45
CA GLU A 62 7.09 -1.18 12.26
C GLU A 62 6.16 -1.71 13.36
N VAL A 63 5.66 -2.93 13.13
CA VAL A 63 4.74 -3.64 14.02
C VAL A 63 5.18 -5.10 14.18
N GLU A 64 4.77 -5.73 15.28
CA GLU A 64 4.88 -7.17 15.46
C GLU A 64 3.83 -7.86 14.58
N VAL A 65 4.28 -8.60 13.57
CA VAL A 65 3.39 -9.31 12.63
C VAL A 65 3.00 -10.65 13.22
N PHE A 66 1.70 -10.90 13.30
CA PHE A 66 1.09 -12.14 13.77
C PHE A 66 0.55 -12.99 12.61
N ASP A 67 -0.31 -12.41 11.75
CA ASP A 67 -0.92 -13.09 10.60
C ASP A 67 -1.13 -12.08 9.46
N THR A 68 -0.69 -12.40 8.25
CA THR A 68 -0.80 -11.51 7.08
C THR A 68 -2.08 -11.70 6.27
N THR A 69 -2.93 -12.64 6.68
CA THR A 69 -4.22 -12.92 6.02
C THR A 69 -5.08 -11.65 5.98
N GLY A 70 -5.55 -11.27 4.79
CA GLY A 70 -6.39 -10.07 4.60
C GLY A 70 -5.65 -8.73 4.63
N CYS A 71 -4.31 -8.69 4.76
CA CYS A 71 -3.55 -7.43 4.71
C CYS A 71 -3.71 -6.71 3.35
N GLY A 72 -3.72 -7.44 2.23
CA GLY A 72 -3.91 -6.86 0.89
C GLY A 72 -5.33 -6.32 0.67
N ASP A 73 -6.34 -7.09 1.08
CA ASP A 73 -7.75 -6.67 0.99
C ASP A 73 -8.02 -5.43 1.84
N SER A 74 -7.51 -5.42 3.07
CA SER A 74 -7.66 -4.31 4.01
C SER A 74 -6.87 -3.07 3.59
N PHE A 75 -5.69 -3.24 3.00
CA PHE A 75 -4.97 -2.14 2.33
C PHE A 75 -5.82 -1.52 1.22
N THR A 76 -6.38 -2.34 0.33
CA THR A 76 -7.24 -1.88 -0.76
C THR A 76 -8.47 -1.14 -0.22
N ALA A 77 -9.11 -1.66 0.83
CA ALA A 77 -10.20 -0.98 1.51
C ALA A 77 -9.77 0.40 2.07
N GLY A 78 -8.57 0.50 2.64
CA GLY A 78 -8.01 1.77 3.11
C GLY A 78 -7.78 2.80 2.00
N ILE A 79 -7.35 2.37 0.80
CA ILE A 79 -7.26 3.25 -0.38
C ILE A 79 -8.66 3.76 -0.77
N ILE A 80 -9.64 2.87 -0.83
CA ILE A 80 -11.04 3.22 -1.14
C ILE A 80 -11.58 4.25 -0.15
N VAL A 81 -11.32 4.07 1.15
CA VAL A 81 -11.70 5.04 2.19
C VAL A 81 -11.08 6.41 1.94
N GLY A 82 -9.80 6.47 1.58
CA GLY A 82 -9.13 7.73 1.25
C GLY A 82 -9.75 8.45 0.06
N ILE A 83 -10.08 7.71 -1.00
CA ILE A 83 -10.76 8.24 -2.19
C ILE A 83 -12.14 8.80 -1.81
N ILE A 84 -12.96 8.04 -1.07
CA ILE A 84 -14.29 8.48 -0.63
C ILE A 84 -14.21 9.75 0.24
N LYS A 85 -13.14 9.91 1.02
CA LYS A 85 -12.89 11.08 1.87
C LYS A 85 -12.28 12.27 1.12
N GLY A 86 -11.95 12.13 -0.17
CA GLY A 86 -11.31 13.18 -0.96
C GLY A 86 -9.87 13.46 -0.53
N TRP A 87 -9.18 12.48 0.06
CA TRP A 87 -7.78 12.61 0.42
C TRP A 87 -6.87 12.48 -0.81
N ASP A 88 -5.68 13.07 -0.74
CA ASP A 88 -4.66 12.80 -1.73
C ASP A 88 -4.16 11.34 -1.63
N LEU A 89 -3.45 10.89 -2.67
CA LEU A 89 -3.04 9.49 -2.75
C LEU A 89 -1.97 9.12 -1.72
N LYS A 90 -1.18 10.10 -1.25
CA LYS A 90 -0.15 9.88 -0.24
C LYS A 90 -0.78 9.64 1.13
N GLN A 91 -1.76 10.46 1.52
CA GLN A 91 -2.54 10.28 2.73
C GLN A 91 -3.38 9.00 2.66
N SER A 92 -3.99 8.71 1.51
CA SER A 92 -4.74 7.47 1.29
C SER A 92 -3.87 6.23 1.46
N ALA A 93 -2.69 6.20 0.83
CA ALA A 93 -1.73 5.11 0.95
C ALA A 93 -1.20 4.98 2.38
N ARG A 94 -0.94 6.09 3.08
CA ARG A 94 -0.50 6.09 4.47
C ARG A 94 -1.56 5.49 5.41
N PHE A 95 -2.83 5.84 5.22
CA PHE A 95 -3.94 5.26 5.98
C PHE A 95 -4.13 3.78 5.64
N ALA A 96 -4.10 3.41 4.36
CA ALA A 96 -4.16 2.02 3.91
C ALA A 96 -3.05 1.15 4.53
N SER A 97 -1.82 1.66 4.59
CA SER A 97 -0.72 0.99 5.29
C SER A 97 -1.01 0.80 6.78
N ALA A 98 -1.72 1.73 7.44
CA ALA A 98 -2.06 1.63 8.85
C ALA A 98 -3.15 0.58 9.09
N VAL A 99 -4.16 0.53 8.21
CA VAL A 99 -5.17 -0.52 8.21
C VAL A 99 -4.50 -1.90 8.09
N ALA A 100 -3.66 -2.08 7.06
CA ALA A 100 -2.98 -3.35 6.83
C ALA A 100 -2.03 -3.73 7.98
N ALA A 101 -1.31 -2.76 8.55
CA ALA A 101 -0.46 -2.99 9.71
C ALA A 101 -1.27 -3.44 10.93
N LYS A 102 -2.47 -2.90 11.13
CA LYS A 102 -3.37 -3.35 12.20
C LYS A 102 -3.82 -4.78 11.99
N VAL A 103 -4.31 -5.10 10.79
CA VAL A 103 -4.68 -6.48 10.40
C VAL A 103 -3.53 -7.44 10.67
N ALA A 104 -2.32 -7.06 10.25
CA ALA A 104 -1.11 -7.87 10.45
C ALA A 104 -0.82 -8.20 11.93
N MET A 105 -1.25 -7.36 12.89
CA MET A 105 -0.99 -7.55 14.32
C MET A 105 -2.01 -8.48 15.01
N GLY A 106 -3.04 -8.94 14.31
CA GLY A 106 -4.07 -9.83 14.84
C GLY A 106 -4.24 -11.09 13.99
N LEU A 107 -5.15 -11.98 14.38
CA LEU A 107 -5.47 -13.20 13.64
C LEU A 107 -6.58 -12.92 12.61
N GLY A 108 -6.44 -13.44 11.39
CA GLY A 108 -7.48 -13.33 10.35
C GLY A 108 -7.57 -11.96 9.69
N SER A 109 -8.60 -11.79 8.85
CA SER A 109 -8.70 -10.69 7.89
C SER A 109 -9.09 -9.32 8.45
N ASP A 110 -9.42 -9.22 9.73
CA ASP A 110 -9.78 -7.98 10.44
C ASP A 110 -8.93 -7.75 11.71
N GLY A 111 -7.78 -8.42 11.82
CA GLY A 111 -6.91 -8.40 12.99
C GLY A 111 -6.72 -7.00 13.61
N LYS A 112 -7.04 -6.85 14.89
CA LYS A 112 -6.91 -5.60 15.67
C LYS A 112 -7.50 -4.32 15.03
N LEU A 113 -8.37 -4.41 14.02
CA LEU A 113 -9.16 -3.26 13.55
C LEU A 113 -10.29 -3.01 14.55
N VAL A 114 -10.36 -1.81 15.12
CA VAL A 114 -11.38 -1.44 16.12
C VAL A 114 -12.34 -0.38 15.57
N SER A 115 -11.79 0.73 15.06
CA SER A 115 -12.58 1.81 14.49
C SER A 115 -11.76 2.65 13.51
N PHE A 116 -12.45 3.56 12.82
CA PHE A 116 -11.78 4.55 11.95
C PHE A 116 -10.82 5.42 12.77
N ASP A 117 -11.26 5.97 13.90
CA ASP A 117 -10.46 6.86 14.74
C ASP A 117 -9.25 6.14 15.36
N ASP A 118 -9.43 4.89 15.76
CA ASP A 118 -8.33 4.03 16.24
C ASP A 118 -7.29 3.77 15.14
N THR A 119 -7.73 3.59 13.89
CA THR A 119 -6.82 3.47 12.75
C THR A 119 -6.10 4.79 12.44
N VAL A 120 -6.78 5.93 12.52
CA VAL A 120 -6.16 7.25 12.36
C VAL A 120 -5.13 7.50 13.46
N ALA A 121 -5.43 7.14 14.71
CA ALA A 121 -4.48 7.22 15.81
C ALA A 121 -3.24 6.35 15.54
N ALA A 122 -3.44 5.10 15.10
CA ALA A 122 -2.34 4.22 14.72
C ALA A 122 -1.50 4.79 13.55
N MET A 123 -2.15 5.36 12.53
CA MET A 123 -1.47 5.98 11.39
C MET A 123 -0.48 7.08 11.80
N ASN A 124 -0.85 7.84 12.83
CA ASN A 124 -0.07 8.96 13.35
C ASN A 124 0.97 8.56 14.40
N ALA A 125 0.73 7.48 15.15
CA ALA A 125 1.55 7.09 16.29
C ALA A 125 2.53 5.93 16.01
N LEU A 126 2.20 5.03 15.08
CA LEU A 126 3.03 3.86 14.82
C LEU A 126 4.35 4.27 14.15
N PRO A 127 5.49 3.70 14.61
CA PRO A 127 6.77 3.93 13.97
C PRO A 127 6.78 3.38 12.54
N VAL A 128 7.65 3.92 11.70
CA VAL A 128 7.88 3.43 10.34
C VAL A 128 9.24 2.79 10.24
N LYS A 129 9.33 1.72 9.44
CA LYS A 129 10.62 1.10 9.15
C LYS A 129 11.53 2.11 8.48
N THR A 130 12.76 2.23 8.94
CA THR A 130 13.78 2.98 8.22
C THR A 130 14.11 2.25 6.93
N SER A 131 13.97 2.95 5.80
CA SER A 131 14.37 2.43 4.50
C SER A 131 15.88 2.16 4.53
N LYS A 132 16.27 0.88 4.62
CA LYS A 132 17.57 0.47 4.09
C LYS A 132 17.49 0.68 2.58
N VAL A 133 17.98 1.82 2.12
CA VAL A 133 18.43 1.92 0.73
C VAL A 133 19.63 0.98 0.66
N GLU A 134 19.39 -0.28 0.29
CA GLU A 134 20.46 -1.12 -0.20
C GLU A 134 20.90 -0.48 -1.52
N ALA A 135 21.98 0.30 -1.42
CA ALA A 135 22.71 0.77 -2.59
C ALA A 135 23.17 -0.47 -3.38
N ALA A 136 22.96 -0.39 -4.69
CA ALA A 136 23.35 -1.38 -5.69
C ALA A 136 24.79 -1.88 -5.56
#